data_AF-A0A817JEE8-F1
#
_entry.id   AF-A0A817JEE8-F1
#
_cell.length_a   1.000
_cell.length_b   1.000
_cell.length_c   1.000
_cell.angle_alpha   90.00
_cell.angle_beta   90.00
_cell.angle_gamma   90.00
#
_symmetry.space_group_name_H-M   'P 1'
#
loop_
_entity.id
_entity.type
_entity.pdbx_description
1 polymer ?
#
loop_
_entity_poly.entity_id
_entity_poly.type
_entity_poly.pdbx_seq_one_letter_code
_entity_poly.pdbx_strand_id
1 'polypeptide(L)'
;MSNRRQKRAQLRALECLAYSTTLSYLRTQNDYDNDAKYIIENLRPLLHISTHRHLAELKRIINDEELERLVSIKHIGDSNLKHKWIELEEKEDEDIKSTNNSTSIRKKTKGS
;
A
#
# COMPACT_ATOMS: atom_id res chain seq x y z
N MET A 1 10.63 -30.90 1.46
CA MET A 1 9.59 -29.92 1.85
C MET A 1 8.28 -30.29 1.16
N SER A 2 7.14 -30.30 1.87
CA SER A 2 5.84 -30.72 1.28
C SER A 2 5.38 -29.77 0.18
N ASN A 3 5.00 -30.32 -0.98
CA ASN A 3 4.52 -29.62 -2.18
C ASN A 3 3.42 -28.57 -1.87
N ARG A 4 2.58 -28.81 -0.84
CA ARG A 4 1.56 -27.83 -0.39
C ARG A 4 2.15 -26.55 0.20
N ARG A 5 3.24 -26.64 0.99
CA ARG A 5 3.90 -25.45 1.57
C ARG A 5 4.54 -24.60 0.48
N GLN A 6 5.17 -25.24 -0.50
CA GLN A 6 5.76 -24.55 -1.66
C GLN A 6 4.70 -23.84 -2.49
N LYS A 7 3.59 -24.50 -2.82
CA LYS A 7 2.47 -23.88 -3.54
C LYS A 7 1.88 -22.67 -2.81
N ARG A 8 1.72 -22.76 -1.48
CA ARG A 8 1.25 -21.62 -0.67
C ARG A 8 2.24 -20.46 -0.68
N ALA A 9 3.54 -20.74 -0.56
CA ALA A 9 4.57 -19.70 -0.63
C ALA A 9 4.62 -19.03 -2.02
N GLN A 10 4.47 -19.82 -3.10
CA GLN A 10 4.40 -19.32 -4.46
C GLN A 10 3.16 -18.44 -4.68
N LEU A 11 1.98 -18.88 -4.25
CA LEU A 11 0.77 -18.06 -4.31
C LEU A 11 0.96 -16.75 -3.56
N ARG A 12 1.53 -16.78 -2.35
CA ARG A 12 1.76 -15.57 -1.58
C ARG A 12 2.74 -14.61 -2.26
N ALA A 13 3.77 -15.14 -2.90
CA ALA A 13 4.71 -14.34 -3.68
C ALA A 13 4.01 -13.66 -4.87
N LEU A 14 3.13 -14.39 -5.58
CA LEU A 14 2.35 -13.85 -6.70
C LEU A 14 1.36 -12.78 -6.26
N GLU A 15 0.64 -12.97 -5.15
CA GLU A 15 -0.25 -11.95 -4.58
C GLU A 15 0.52 -10.66 -4.25
N CYS A 16 1.66 -10.78 -3.57
CA CYS A 16 2.49 -9.63 -3.20
C CYS A 16 3.05 -8.93 -4.44
N LEU A 17 3.51 -9.69 -5.44
CA LEU A 17 4.05 -9.15 -6.67
C LEU A 17 2.96 -8.40 -7.45
N ALA A 18 1.80 -9.01 -7.64
CA ALA A 18 0.67 -8.40 -8.36
C ALA A 18 0.23 -7.08 -7.70
N TYR A 19 0.18 -7.05 -6.36
CA TYR A 19 -0.14 -5.83 -5.64
C TYR A 19 0.90 -4.73 -5.85
N SER A 20 2.19 -5.07 -5.71
CA SER A 20 3.30 -4.14 -5.86
C SER A 20 3.38 -3.56 -7.27
N THR A 21 3.22 -4.41 -8.30
CA THR A 21 3.22 -3.98 -9.71
C THR A 21 2.02 -3.09 -10.03
N THR A 22 0.85 -3.39 -9.47
CA THR A 22 -0.36 -2.56 -9.67
C THR A 22 -0.17 -1.18 -9.06
N LEU A 23 0.36 -1.10 -7.83
CA LEU A 23 0.66 0.20 -7.20
C LEU A 23 1.68 1.01 -7.98
N SER A 24 2.75 0.38 -8.47
CA SER A 24 3.72 1.05 -9.35
C SER A 24 3.07 1.58 -10.62
N TYR A 25 2.20 0.79 -11.27
CA TYR A 25 1.47 1.24 -12.44
C TYR A 25 0.58 2.44 -12.11
N LEU A 26 -0.25 2.37 -11.07
CA LEU A 26 -1.14 3.45 -10.65
C LEU A 26 -0.35 4.73 -10.35
N ARG A 27 0.80 4.62 -9.66
CA ARG A 27 1.69 5.74 -9.37
C ARG A 27 2.18 6.45 -10.65
N THR A 28 2.43 5.70 -11.73
CA THR A 28 2.81 6.26 -13.04
C THR A 28 1.63 6.78 -13.84
N GLN A 29 0.39 6.42 -13.49
CA GLN A 29 -0.78 6.83 -14.27
C GLN A 29 -1.13 8.28 -14.02
N ASN A 30 -1.46 8.65 -12.79
CA ASN A 30 -1.91 9.97 -12.37
C ASN A 30 -1.50 10.21 -10.90
N ASP A 31 -1.84 11.40 -10.36
CA ASP A 31 -1.98 11.55 -8.91
C ASP A 31 -3.08 10.63 -8.36
N TYR A 32 -3.12 10.42 -7.04
CA TYR A 32 -4.08 9.50 -6.42
C TYR A 32 -5.52 10.00 -6.62
N ASP A 33 -6.31 9.27 -7.42
CA ASP A 33 -7.69 9.59 -7.80
C ASP A 33 -8.70 8.53 -7.31
N ASN A 34 -9.99 8.73 -7.61
CA ASN A 34 -11.05 7.82 -7.18
C ASN A 34 -10.93 6.43 -7.81
N ASP A 35 -10.38 6.34 -9.02
CA ASP A 35 -10.20 5.06 -9.73
C ASP A 35 -9.05 4.27 -9.09
N ALA A 36 -7.92 4.92 -8.81
CA ALA A 36 -6.81 4.34 -8.07
C ALA A 36 -7.25 3.86 -6.68
N LYS A 37 -8.05 4.68 -5.97
CA LYS A 37 -8.65 4.32 -4.69
C LYS A 37 -9.52 3.08 -4.80
N TYR A 38 -10.47 3.07 -5.73
CA TYR A 38 -11.37 1.94 -5.94
C TYR A 38 -10.59 0.65 -6.23
N ILE A 39 -9.58 0.71 -7.10
CA ILE A 39 -8.74 -0.45 -7.43
C ILE A 39 -8.01 -0.95 -6.18
N ILE A 40 -7.36 -0.07 -5.42
CA ILE A 40 -6.59 -0.45 -4.23
C ILE A 40 -7.49 -1.04 -3.13
N GLU A 41 -8.64 -0.43 -2.86
CA GLU A 41 -9.60 -0.89 -1.85
C GLU A 41 -10.17 -2.28 -2.18
N ASN A 42 -10.40 -2.59 -3.46
CA ASN A 42 -10.88 -3.90 -3.88
C ASN A 42 -9.75 -4.95 -3.97
N LEU A 43 -8.55 -4.55 -4.39
CA LEU A 43 -7.43 -5.46 -4.61
C LEU A 43 -6.80 -5.94 -3.29
N ARG A 44 -6.75 -5.07 -2.27
CA ARG A 44 -6.21 -5.38 -0.94
C ARG A 44 -6.83 -6.64 -0.32
N PRO A 45 -8.16 -6.74 -0.14
CA PRO A 45 -8.79 -7.92 0.43
C PRO A 45 -8.68 -9.14 -0.50
N LEU A 46 -8.78 -8.94 -1.82
CA LEU A 46 -8.69 -10.02 -2.81
C LEU A 46 -7.33 -10.73 -2.77
N LEU A 47 -6.24 -9.98 -2.59
CA LEU A 47 -4.86 -10.49 -2.52
C LEU A 47 -4.35 -10.68 -1.09
N HIS A 48 -5.23 -10.61 -0.08
CA HIS A 48 -4.87 -10.78 1.33
C HIS A 48 -3.70 -9.88 1.76
N ILE A 49 -3.72 -8.62 1.35
CA ILE A 49 -2.68 -7.63 1.70
C ILE A 49 -3.03 -6.98 3.03
N SER A 50 -2.13 -7.10 4.01
CA SER A 50 -2.30 -6.46 5.31
C SER A 50 -2.09 -4.95 5.22
N THR A 51 -2.66 -4.19 6.16
CA THR A 51 -2.47 -2.73 6.25
C THR A 51 -1.00 -2.35 6.37
N HIS A 52 -0.22 -3.07 7.19
CA HIS A 52 1.23 -2.86 7.27
C HIS A 52 1.95 -3.06 5.93
N ARG A 53 1.56 -4.10 5.16
CA ARG A 53 2.15 -4.33 3.85
C ARG A 53 1.74 -3.25 2.85
N HIS A 54 0.48 -2.81 2.89
CA HIS A 54 0.01 -1.71 2.07
C HIS A 54 0.81 -0.43 2.32
N LEU A 55 0.95 -0.04 3.59
CA LEU A 55 1.71 1.15 3.97
C LEU A 55 3.19 1.05 3.55
N ALA A 56 3.80 -0.13 3.69
CA ALA A 56 5.16 -0.36 3.21
C ALA A 56 5.28 -0.17 1.69
N GLU A 57 4.29 -0.62 0.91
CA GLU A 57 4.27 -0.39 -0.54
C GLU A 57 3.98 1.07 -0.90
N LEU A 58 3.15 1.80 -0.14
CA LEU A 58 2.96 3.24 -0.33
C LEU A 58 4.28 3.99 -0.14
N LYS A 59 4.98 3.74 0.97
CA LYS A 59 6.31 4.30 1.24
C LYS A 59 7.31 3.97 0.13
N ARG A 60 7.25 2.75 -0.42
CA ARG A 60 8.09 2.33 -1.54
C ARG A 60 7.80 3.16 -2.79
N ILE A 61 6.56 3.20 -3.27
CA ILE A 61 6.22 3.89 -4.54
C ILE A 61 6.39 5.41 -4.46
N ILE A 62 6.24 5.98 -3.27
CA ILE A 62 6.44 7.42 -3.01
C ILE A 62 7.93 7.77 -3.09
N ASN A 63 8.82 6.88 -2.65
CA ASN A 63 10.26 7.13 -2.57
C ASN A 63 11.08 6.46 -3.69
N ASP A 64 10.42 5.85 -4.66
CA ASP A 64 11.07 5.20 -5.79
C ASP A 64 11.47 6.24 -6.84
N GLU A 65 12.77 6.53 -6.93
CA GLU A 65 13.34 7.54 -7.82
C GLU A 65 13.06 7.24 -9.31
N GLU A 66 13.04 5.96 -9.70
CA GLU A 66 12.73 5.59 -11.08
C GLU A 66 11.25 5.79 -11.40
N LEU A 67 10.35 5.47 -10.48
CA LEU A 67 8.92 5.81 -10.67
C LEU A 67 8.71 7.31 -10.74
N GLU A 68 9.41 8.10 -9.91
CA GLU A 68 9.34 9.58 -9.97
C GLU A 68 9.84 10.11 -11.32
N ARG A 69 10.93 9.55 -11.85
CA ARG A 69 11.45 9.88 -13.17
C ARG A 69 10.44 9.52 -14.27
N LEU A 70 9.80 8.36 -14.20
CA LEU A 70 8.79 7.94 -15.18
C LEU A 70 7.55 8.84 -15.14
N VAL A 71 7.09 9.22 -13.94
CA VAL A 71 5.97 10.15 -13.76
C VAL A 71 6.27 11.51 -14.37
N SER A 72 7.45 12.07 -14.07
CA SER A 72 7.84 13.40 -14.58
C SER A 72 7.98 13.44 -16.11
N ILE A 73 8.47 12.36 -16.73
CA ILE A 73 8.52 12.23 -18.20
C ILE A 73 7.12 12.13 -18.80
N LYS A 74 6.21 11.41 -18.14
CA LYS A 74 4.86 11.19 -18.67
C LYS A 74 3.96 12.42 -18.52
N HIS A 75 4.14 13.18 -17.45
CA HIS A 75 3.30 14.33 -17.09
C HIS A 75 4.10 15.62 -17.11
N ILE A 76 4.67 15.95 -18.27
CA ILE A 76 5.48 17.15 -18.43
C ILE A 76 4.61 18.38 -18.19
N GLY A 77 5.00 19.20 -17.21
CA GLY A 77 4.33 20.46 -16.87
C GLY A 77 3.26 20.34 -15.78
N ASP A 78 2.94 19.12 -15.34
CA ASP A 78 2.04 18.92 -14.20
C ASP A 78 2.85 18.93 -12.90
N SER A 79 2.58 19.92 -12.05
CA SER A 79 3.26 20.02 -10.76
C SER A 79 2.41 19.40 -9.67
N ASN A 80 3.03 18.57 -8.83
CA ASN A 80 2.48 17.99 -7.61
C ASN A 80 1.67 16.68 -7.73
N LEU A 81 2.11 15.73 -8.57
CA LEU A 81 1.50 14.38 -8.74
C LEU A 81 1.79 13.36 -7.63
N LYS A 82 2.36 13.84 -6.51
CA LYS A 82 2.78 13.00 -5.38
C LYS A 82 2.00 13.33 -4.11
N HIS A 83 1.37 14.49 -4.05
CA HIS A 83 0.75 15.02 -2.84
C HIS A 83 -0.31 14.09 -2.26
N LYS A 84 -1.28 13.66 -3.07
CA LYS A 84 -2.38 12.82 -2.56
C LYS A 84 -1.91 11.42 -2.17
N TRP A 85 -0.85 10.92 -2.79
CA TRP A 85 -0.20 9.68 -2.37
C TRP A 85 0.42 9.82 -0.97
N ILE A 86 1.06 10.95 -0.67
CA ILE A 86 1.61 11.26 0.66
C ILE A 86 0.47 11.41 1.69
N GLU A 87 -0.59 12.16 1.38
CA GLU A 87 -1.76 12.30 2.27
C GLU A 87 -2.38 10.94 2.63
N LEU A 88 -2.46 10.03 1.65
CA LEU A 88 -2.94 8.66 1.88
C LEU A 88 -2.01 7.88 2.82
N GLU A 89 -0.70 7.98 2.61
CA GLU A 89 0.31 7.33 3.47
C GLU A 89 0.17 7.79 4.92
N GLU A 90 0.10 9.10 5.14
CA GLU A 90 -0.04 9.71 6.46
C GLU A 90 -1.33 9.25 7.14
N LYS A 91 -2.44 9.25 6.41
CA LYS A 91 -3.73 8.79 6.93
C LYS A 91 -3.68 7.32 7.37
N GLU A 92 -3.14 6.43 6.54
CA GLU A 92 -3.06 5.00 6.87
C GLU A 92 -2.09 4.75 8.04
N ASP A 93 -1.00 5.51 8.17
CA ASP A 93 -0.07 5.40 9.30
C ASP A 93 -0.72 5.85 10.62
N GLU A 94 -1.50 6.93 10.61
CA GLU A 94 -2.25 7.41 11.78
C GLU A 94 -3.36 6.42 12.21
N ASP A 95 -4.09 5.84 11.26
CA ASP A 95 -5.12 4.84 11.55
C ASP A 95 -4.52 3.60 12.24
N ILE A 96 -3.32 3.16 11.82
CA ILE A 96 -2.60 2.06 12.47
C ILE A 96 -2.20 2.43 13.90
N LYS A 97 -1.64 3.62 14.12
CA LYS A 97 -1.22 4.10 15.46
C LYS A 97 -2.42 4.19 16.42
N SER A 98 -3.54 4.75 15.96
CA SER A 98 -4.79 4.86 16.71
C SER A 98 -5.30 3.49 17.16
N THR A 99 -5.36 2.53 16.24
CA THR A 99 -5.82 1.16 16.50
C THR A 99 -4.95 0.44 17.55
N ASN A 100 -3.62 0.64 17.48
CA ASN A 100 -2.68 0.06 18.42
C ASN A 100 -2.82 0.66 19.83
N ASN A 101 -3.01 1.97 19.95
CA ASN A 101 -3.25 2.65 21.22
C ASN A 101 -4.53 2.17 21.91
N SER A 102 -5.65 2.07 21.18
CA SER A 102 -6.92 1.55 21.72
C SER A 102 -6.80 0.10 22.20
N THR A 103 -6.05 -0.73 21.48
CA THR A 103 -5.81 -2.13 21.86
C THR A 103 -4.97 -2.27 23.13
N SER A 104 -3.96 -1.40 23.29
CA SER A 104 -3.14 -1.32 24.51
C SER A 104 -3.95 -0.91 25.75
N ILE A 105 -4.87 0.04 25.62
CA ILE A 105 -5.76 0.47 26.71
C ILE A 105 -6.72 -0.66 27.14
N ARG A 106 -7.29 -1.40 26.18
CA ARG A 106 -8.21 -2.52 26.46
C ARG A 106 -7.53 -3.69 27.18
N LYS A 107 -6.24 -3.94 26.92
CA LYS A 107 -5.47 -4.97 27.64
C LYS A 107 -5.17 -4.57 29.09
N LYS A 108 -4.95 -3.27 29.36
CA LYS A 108 -4.72 -2.75 30.73
C LYS A 108 -5.98 -2.82 31.61
N THR A 109 -7.18 -2.68 31.05
CA THR A 109 -8.45 -2.66 31.81
C THR A 109 -9.03 -4.04 32.13
N LYS A 110 -8.59 -5.10 31.45
CA LYS A 110 -9.06 -6.49 31.69
C LYS A 110 -8.14 -7.32 32.59
N GLY A 111 -7.04 -6.73 33.06
CA GLY A 111 -6.03 -7.41 33.88
C GLY A 111 -5.93 -6.88 35.32
N SER A 112 -6.96 -6.17 35.80
CA SER A 112 -7.02 -5.63 37.17
C SER A 112 -8.22 -6.16 37.94
#